data_AF-A0A2E0SGK9-F1
#
_entry.id   AF-A0A2E0SGK9-F1
#
_cell.length_a   1.000
_cell.length_b   1.000
_cell.length_c   1.000
_cell.angle_alpha   90.00
_cell.angle_beta   90.00
_cell.angle_gamma   90.00
#
_symmetry.space_group_name_H-M   'P 1'
#
loop_
_entity.id
_entity.type
_entity.pdbx_description
1 polymer ?
#
loop_
_entity_poly.entity_id
_entity_poly.type
_entity_poly.pdbx_seq_one_letter_code
_entity_poly.pdbx_strand_id
1 'polypeptide(L)'
;MATSISQLGTALQQAVATGQVGQAVSMRARVTAPTPAIPAAINSLMAIATDLLHLSGNDEMPTGRFRARRHPSGLQMDVLLQAENGVSLSLTWVRYEDQPAAIKLLLIGNHGIVRLEEGLAPDWAVDSAGDVGLDWYAEFERAIVEKSEVVVLS
;
A
#
# COMPACT_ATOMS: atom_id res chain seq x y z
N MET A 1 15.15 -5.99 -17.51
CA MET A 1 13.68 -6.16 -17.57
C MET A 1 13.16 -5.38 -16.38
N ALA A 2 12.42 -4.30 -16.65
CA ALA A 2 11.85 -3.48 -15.60
C ALA A 2 10.93 -4.32 -14.73
N THR A 3 11.23 -4.41 -13.44
CA THR A 3 10.26 -4.90 -12.46
C THR A 3 9.21 -3.80 -12.30
N SER A 4 7.92 -4.13 -12.20
CA SER A 4 6.87 -3.12 -12.02
C SER A 4 5.97 -3.44 -10.82
N ILE A 5 5.14 -2.48 -10.41
CA ILE A 5 4.23 -2.66 -9.27
C ILE A 5 3.15 -3.71 -9.57
N SER A 6 2.71 -3.80 -10.83
CA SER A 6 1.76 -4.83 -11.27
C SER A 6 2.36 -6.25 -11.15
N GLN A 7 3.62 -6.42 -11.57
CA GLN A 7 4.36 -7.67 -11.42
C GLN A 7 4.56 -8.07 -9.96
N LEU A 8 4.78 -7.09 -9.07
CA LEU A 8 4.82 -7.33 -7.63
C LEU A 8 3.48 -7.87 -7.12
N GLY A 9 2.36 -7.27 -7.52
CA GLY A 9 1.03 -7.76 -7.19
C GLY A 9 0.82 -9.22 -7.61
N THR A 10 1.16 -9.54 -8.86
CA THR A 10 1.08 -10.93 -9.37
C THR A 10 1.97 -11.89 -8.57
N ALA A 11 3.21 -11.50 -8.26
CA ALA A 11 4.13 -12.35 -7.51
C ALA A 11 3.64 -12.62 -6.07
N LEU A 12 3.07 -11.61 -5.40
CA LEU A 12 2.49 -11.77 -4.06
C LEU A 12 1.24 -12.65 -4.08
N GLN A 13 0.37 -12.48 -5.07
CA GLN A 13 -0.80 -13.35 -5.26
C GLN A 13 -0.38 -14.81 -5.47
N GLN A 14 0.64 -15.05 -6.31
CA GLN A 14 1.19 -16.40 -6.49
C GLN A 14 1.77 -16.96 -5.19
N ALA A 15 2.50 -16.16 -4.42
CA ALA A 15 3.06 -16.57 -3.13
C ALA A 15 1.97 -16.96 -2.13
N VAL A 16 0.89 -16.18 -2.03
CA VAL A 16 -0.28 -16.50 -1.19
C VAL A 16 -1.00 -17.75 -1.69
N ALA A 17 -1.15 -17.91 -3.00
CA ALA A 17 -1.80 -19.08 -3.61
C ALA A 17 -1.08 -20.40 -3.33
N THR A 18 0.20 -20.38 -2.95
CA THR A 18 0.91 -21.59 -2.50
C THR A 18 0.38 -22.17 -1.18
N GLY A 19 -0.39 -21.38 -0.41
CA GLY A 19 -0.89 -21.75 0.91
C GLY A 19 0.14 -21.73 2.04
N GLN A 20 1.43 -21.51 1.74
CA GLN A 20 2.50 -21.50 2.74
C GLN A 20 2.38 -20.34 3.74
N VAL A 21 1.81 -19.22 3.30
CA VAL A 21 1.58 -18.02 4.12
C VAL A 21 0.25 -18.11 4.88
N GLY A 22 -0.65 -18.99 4.43
CA GLY A 22 -2.03 -19.09 4.89
C GLY A 22 -2.86 -17.86 4.53
N GLN A 23 -3.82 -17.48 5.38
CA GLN A 23 -4.62 -16.27 5.17
C GLN A 23 -3.82 -15.04 5.57
N ALA A 24 -3.71 -14.05 4.67
CA ALA A 24 -3.06 -12.79 4.97
C ALA A 24 -3.88 -11.99 6.00
N VAL A 25 -3.19 -11.49 7.03
CA VAL A 25 -3.79 -10.76 8.17
C VAL A 25 -3.18 -9.37 8.36
N SER A 26 -2.01 -9.12 7.78
CA SER A 26 -1.40 -7.79 7.82
C SER A 26 -0.49 -7.56 6.63
N MET A 27 -0.44 -6.33 6.14
CA MET A 27 0.57 -5.89 5.18
C MET A 27 1.26 -4.63 5.69
N ARG A 28 2.57 -4.55 5.48
CA ARG A 28 3.37 -3.33 5.68
C ARG A 28 4.10 -3.02 4.39
N ALA A 29 3.94 -1.82 3.88
CA ALA A 29 4.65 -1.36 2.70
C ALA A 29 5.30 -0.01 2.97
N ARG A 30 6.53 0.14 2.47
CA ARG A 30 7.25 1.41 2.46
C ARG A 30 7.68 1.71 1.04
N VAL A 31 7.22 2.84 0.51
CA VAL A 31 7.63 3.37 -0.79
C VAL A 31 8.59 4.53 -0.61
N THR A 32 9.65 4.57 -1.38
CA THR A 32 10.47 5.77 -1.58
C THR A 32 10.46 6.04 -3.07
N ALA A 33 10.05 7.22 -3.50
CA ALA A 33 10.01 7.58 -4.92
C ALA A 33 9.99 9.10 -5.12
N PRO A 34 10.29 9.59 -6.34
CA PRO A 34 10.04 10.97 -6.72
C PRO A 34 8.57 11.35 -6.54
N THR A 35 8.31 12.58 -6.10
CA THR A 35 6.95 13.08 -5.80
C THR A 35 5.91 12.79 -6.89
N PRO A 36 6.20 12.94 -8.20
CA PRO A 36 5.23 12.65 -9.25
C PRO A 36 4.79 11.17 -9.33
N ALA A 37 5.63 10.23 -8.88
CA ALA A 37 5.34 8.80 -8.94
C ALA A 37 4.59 8.27 -7.71
N ILE A 38 4.57 9.03 -6.61
CA ILE A 38 3.97 8.62 -5.33
C ILE A 38 2.47 8.30 -5.47
N PRO A 39 1.61 9.16 -6.05
CA PRO A 39 0.18 8.89 -6.08
C PRO A 39 -0.17 7.55 -6.76
N ALA A 40 0.42 7.31 -7.93
CA ALA A 40 0.19 6.06 -8.67
C ALA A 40 0.75 4.83 -7.92
N ALA A 41 1.89 4.96 -7.23
CA ALA A 41 2.44 3.88 -6.41
C ALA A 41 1.56 3.54 -5.21
N ILE A 42 1.02 4.56 -4.53
CA ILE A 42 0.10 4.38 -3.40
C ILE A 42 -1.19 3.70 -3.85
N ASN A 43 -1.80 4.18 -4.92
CA ASN A 43 -3.05 3.61 -5.45
C ASN A 43 -2.85 2.16 -5.89
N SER A 44 -1.73 1.85 -6.55
CA SER A 44 -1.40 0.47 -6.94
C SER A 44 -1.15 -0.45 -5.73
N LEU A 45 -0.43 0.03 -4.71
CA LEU A 45 -0.23 -0.75 -3.48
C LEU A 45 -1.52 -0.98 -2.71
N MET A 46 -2.43 -0.01 -2.70
CA MET A 46 -3.74 -0.18 -2.09
C MET A 46 -4.57 -1.21 -2.83
N ALA A 47 -4.56 -1.23 -4.16
CA ALA A 47 -5.23 -2.28 -4.93
C ALA A 47 -4.67 -3.68 -4.57
N ILE A 48 -3.34 -3.83 -4.52
CA ILE A 48 -2.70 -5.08 -4.08
C ILE A 48 -3.11 -5.44 -2.64
N ALA A 49 -3.15 -4.46 -1.74
CA ALA A 49 -3.57 -4.66 -0.36
C ALA A 49 -5.01 -5.19 -0.30
N THR A 50 -5.93 -4.52 -0.99
CA THR A 50 -7.35 -4.84 -1.03
C THR A 50 -7.57 -6.27 -1.49
N ASP A 51 -6.90 -6.67 -2.56
CA ASP A 51 -6.96 -8.04 -3.10
C ASP A 51 -6.43 -9.08 -2.09
N LEU A 52 -5.21 -8.87 -1.56
CA LEU A 52 -4.55 -9.87 -0.71
C LEU A 52 -5.20 -10.00 0.68
N LEU A 53 -5.68 -8.90 1.22
CA LEU A 53 -6.24 -8.80 2.56
C LEU A 53 -7.76 -8.97 2.58
N HIS A 54 -8.39 -9.14 1.42
CA HIS A 54 -9.84 -9.15 1.25
C HIS A 54 -10.51 -7.96 1.96
N LEU A 55 -9.94 -6.77 1.75
CA LEU A 55 -10.57 -5.54 2.20
C LEU A 55 -11.80 -5.36 1.31
N SER A 56 -13.00 -5.37 1.88
CA SER A 56 -14.25 -5.24 1.12
C SER A 56 -14.25 -3.91 0.35
N GLY A 57 -14.59 -3.94 -0.96
CA GLY A 57 -14.81 -2.74 -1.77
C GLY A 57 -13.68 -2.46 -2.77
N ASN A 58 -13.81 -2.97 -4.00
CA ASN A 58 -12.93 -2.53 -5.09
C ASN A 58 -13.23 -1.07 -5.51
N ASP A 59 -14.38 -0.53 -5.09
CA ASP A 59 -14.85 0.84 -5.40
C ASP A 59 -15.24 1.66 -4.15
N GLU A 60 -15.16 1.08 -2.95
CA GLU A 60 -15.55 1.73 -1.69
C GLU A 60 -14.44 1.60 -0.66
N MET A 61 -14.37 2.53 0.28
CA MET A 61 -13.43 2.38 1.39
C MET A 61 -13.81 1.14 2.22
N PRO A 62 -12.86 0.23 2.54
CA PRO A 62 -13.09 -0.84 3.50
C PRO A 62 -13.60 -0.29 4.82
N THR A 63 -14.60 -0.97 5.35
CA THR A 63 -15.15 -0.67 6.67
C THR A 63 -14.08 -0.84 7.73
N GLY A 64 -14.02 0.12 8.65
CA GLY A 64 -13.01 0.15 9.69
C GLY A 64 -12.53 1.55 9.99
N ARG A 65 -11.26 1.66 10.36
CA ARG A 65 -10.65 2.92 10.75
C ARG A 65 -9.31 3.07 10.09
N PHE A 66 -9.01 4.29 9.64
CA PHE A 66 -7.65 4.61 9.28
C PHE A 66 -7.20 5.93 9.89
N ARG A 67 -5.89 6.02 10.06
CA ARG A 67 -5.20 7.20 10.54
C ARG A 67 -4.04 7.49 9.61
N ALA A 68 -4.00 8.72 9.11
CA ALA A 68 -2.89 9.22 8.32
C ALA A 68 -2.13 10.29 9.12
N ARG A 69 -0.80 10.29 9.02
CA ARG A 69 0.07 11.26 9.67
C ARG A 69 1.14 11.72 8.71
N ARG A 70 1.33 13.04 8.64
CA ARG A 70 2.47 13.65 7.96
C ARG A 70 3.59 13.94 8.95
N HIS A 71 4.81 13.54 8.62
CA HIS A 71 5.99 13.92 9.37
C HIS A 71 6.20 15.46 9.28
N PRO A 72 6.75 16.14 10.30
CA PRO A 72 6.95 17.60 10.26
C PRO A 72 7.78 18.11 9.08
N SER A 73 8.68 17.29 8.52
CA SER A 73 9.44 17.64 7.31
C SER A 73 8.60 17.68 6.04
N GLY A 74 7.38 17.14 6.04
CA GLY A 74 6.53 16.99 4.86
C GLY A 74 6.98 15.90 3.87
N LEU A 75 8.16 15.30 4.10
CA LEU A 75 8.74 14.30 3.19
C LEU A 75 8.23 12.89 3.42
N GLN A 76 7.76 12.58 4.64
CA GLN A 76 7.25 11.26 4.99
C GLN A 76 5.78 11.35 5.39
N MET A 77 5.03 10.34 4.95
CA MET A 77 3.65 10.11 5.33
C MET A 77 3.49 8.66 5.78
N ASP A 78 2.72 8.48 6.84
CA ASP A 78 2.44 7.19 7.45
C ASP A 78 0.94 7.01 7.56
N VAL A 79 0.44 5.88 7.08
CA VAL A 79 -0.95 5.46 7.15
C VAL A 79 -1.01 4.13 7.90
N LEU A 80 -1.98 4.04 8.81
CA LEU A 80 -2.39 2.81 9.44
C LEU A 80 -3.89 2.63 9.20
N LEU A 81 -4.27 1.52 8.60
CA LEU A 81 -5.64 1.10 8.40
C LEU A 81 -5.88 -0.18 9.19
N GLN A 82 -7.01 -0.24 9.88
CA GLN A 82 -7.51 -1.39 10.60
C GLN A 82 -8.94 -1.66 10.15
N ALA A 83 -9.13 -2.78 9.47
CA ALA A 83 -10.43 -3.23 9.02
C ALA A 83 -11.21 -3.90 10.16
N GLU A 84 -12.54 -3.94 10.06
CA GLU A 84 -13.41 -4.56 11.06
C GLU A 84 -13.19 -6.07 11.21
N ASN A 85 -12.76 -6.73 10.13
CA ASN A 85 -12.38 -8.14 10.13
C ASN A 85 -11.05 -8.44 10.86
N GLY A 86 -10.42 -7.43 11.47
CA GLY A 86 -9.18 -7.55 12.24
C GLY A 86 -7.90 -7.43 11.40
N VAL A 87 -8.02 -7.31 10.07
CA VAL A 87 -6.88 -7.14 9.17
C VAL A 87 -6.29 -5.72 9.30
N SER A 88 -4.98 -5.62 9.16
CA SER A 88 -4.28 -4.33 9.27
C SER A 88 -3.36 -4.03 8.09
N LEU A 89 -3.29 -2.77 7.70
CA LEU A 89 -2.38 -2.28 6.67
C LEU A 89 -1.59 -1.10 7.22
N SER A 90 -0.27 -1.14 7.08
CA SER A 90 0.60 0.00 7.32
C SER A 90 1.28 0.40 6.03
N LEU A 91 1.11 1.65 5.63
CA LEU A 91 1.68 2.19 4.41
C LEU A 91 2.49 3.45 4.77
N THR A 92 3.78 3.41 4.49
CA THR A 92 4.66 4.57 4.61
C THR A 92 5.11 4.97 3.22
N TRP A 93 5.13 6.26 2.93
CA TRP A 93 5.84 6.75 1.76
C TRP A 93 6.74 7.93 2.06
N VAL A 94 7.85 7.97 1.34
CA VAL A 94 8.89 8.98 1.45
C VAL A 94 9.09 9.61 0.09
N ARG A 95 8.91 10.93 0.03
CA ARG A 95 9.21 11.76 -1.14
C ARG A 95 10.70 11.99 -1.18
N TYR A 96 11.35 11.56 -2.26
CA TYR A 96 12.78 11.76 -2.45
C TYR A 96 13.06 12.03 -3.93
N GLU A 97 13.66 13.18 -4.24
CA GLU A 97 13.88 13.61 -5.64
C GLU A 97 15.10 12.95 -6.27
N ASP A 98 16.14 12.68 -5.46
CA ASP A 98 17.46 12.24 -5.95
C ASP A 98 17.74 10.73 -5.75
N GLN A 99 16.73 9.92 -5.41
CA GLN A 99 16.90 8.48 -5.19
C GLN A 99 16.05 7.65 -6.16
N PRO A 100 16.57 6.49 -6.59
CA PRO A 100 15.77 5.54 -7.34
C PRO A 100 14.58 5.11 -6.48
N ALA A 101 13.46 4.83 -7.16
CA ALA A 101 12.29 4.32 -6.48
C ALA A 101 12.62 3.00 -5.76
N ALA A 102 12.06 2.78 -4.57
CA ALA A 102 12.29 1.58 -3.77
C ALA A 102 11.01 1.21 -3.01
N ILE A 103 10.72 -0.09 -2.93
CA ILE A 103 9.61 -0.64 -2.15
C ILE A 103 10.17 -1.68 -1.20
N LYS A 104 9.81 -1.55 0.08
CA LYS A 104 9.94 -2.63 1.05
C LYS A 104 8.54 -3.10 1.41
N LEU A 105 8.33 -4.41 1.38
CA LEU A 105 7.02 -4.98 1.66
C LEU A 105 7.16 -6.17 2.60
N LEU A 106 6.26 -6.26 3.57
CA LEU A 106 6.08 -7.39 4.45
C LEU A 106 4.60 -7.77 4.47
N LEU A 107 4.28 -8.94 3.93
CA LEU A 107 2.98 -9.57 4.06
C LEU A 107 3.06 -10.60 5.20
N ILE A 108 2.12 -10.54 6.13
CA ILE A 108 2.01 -11.45 7.26
C ILE A 108 0.71 -12.22 7.08
N GLY A 109 0.82 -13.54 7.00
CA GLY A 109 -0.32 -14.43 7.14
C GLY A 109 -0.25 -15.24 8.43
N ASN A 110 -1.31 -15.99 8.69
CA ASN A 110 -1.41 -16.82 9.89
C ASN A 110 -0.42 -18.00 9.92
N HIS A 111 0.14 -18.41 8.78
CA HIS A 111 1.08 -19.54 8.70
C HIS A 111 2.49 -19.14 8.24
N GLY A 112 2.71 -17.90 7.82
CA GLY A 112 4.01 -17.47 7.33
C GLY A 112 4.09 -15.99 7.01
N ILE A 113 5.24 -15.58 6.46
CA ILE A 113 5.49 -14.20 6.03
C ILE A 113 6.11 -14.19 4.63
N VAL A 114 5.78 -13.17 3.84
CA VAL A 114 6.50 -12.83 2.59
C VAL A 114 7.17 -11.49 2.80
N ARG A 115 8.47 -11.42 2.53
CA ARG A 115 9.26 -10.21 2.70
C ARG A 115 9.96 -9.85 1.39
N LEU A 116 9.78 -8.62 0.96
CA LEU A 116 10.51 -7.99 -0.13
C LEU A 116 11.37 -6.87 0.45
N GLU A 117 12.69 -7.01 0.31
CA GLU A 117 13.67 -6.05 0.87
C GLU A 117 14.54 -5.37 -0.17
N GLU A 118 14.42 -5.76 -1.44
CA GLU A 118 15.35 -5.33 -2.46
C GLU A 118 15.02 -3.92 -2.96
N GLY A 119 16.07 -3.15 -3.26
CA GLY A 119 15.92 -1.91 -4.02
C GLY A 119 15.29 -2.25 -5.36
N LEU A 120 14.27 -1.51 -5.77
CA LEU A 120 13.69 -1.74 -7.08
C LEU A 120 14.74 -1.37 -8.13
N ALA A 121 14.72 -2.10 -9.24
CA ALA A 121 15.66 -1.84 -10.32
C ALA A 121 15.55 -0.37 -10.78
N PRO A 122 16.63 0.26 -11.31
CA PRO A 122 16.60 1.66 -11.75
C PRO A 122 15.54 1.96 -12.82
N ASP A 123 15.06 0.92 -13.53
CA ASP A 123 14.01 0.95 -14.53
C ASP A 123 12.62 0.59 -13.96
N TRP A 124 12.45 0.58 -12.64
CA TRP A 124 11.17 0.28 -12.03
C TRP A 124 10.11 1.31 -12.44
N ALA A 125 9.06 0.80 -13.08
CA ALA A 125 7.94 1.59 -13.54
C ALA A 125 6.75 1.41 -12.59
N VAL A 126 6.14 2.54 -12.22
CA VAL A 126 4.74 2.54 -11.81
C VAL A 126 3.93 2.51 -13.09
N ASP A 127 3.64 1.30 -13.56
CA ASP A 127 3.09 1.02 -14.88
C ASP A 127 1.55 1.06 -14.95
N SER A 128 0.89 1.24 -13.81
CA SER A 128 -0.56 1.37 -13.75
C SER A 128 -0.99 2.56 -12.90
N ALA A 129 -1.46 3.61 -13.55
CA ALA A 129 -2.64 4.33 -13.11
C ALA A 129 -3.84 3.64 -13.78
N GLY A 130 -4.11 2.39 -13.39
CA GLY A 130 -5.40 1.79 -13.72
C GLY A 130 -6.48 2.65 -13.10
N ASP A 131 -7.63 2.76 -13.76
CA ASP A 131 -8.81 3.45 -13.24
C ASP A 131 -9.23 2.75 -11.94
N VAL A 132 -8.71 3.22 -10.81
CA VAL A 132 -9.04 2.69 -9.48
C VAL A 132 -10.24 3.50 -9.03
N GLY A 133 -11.36 2.83 -8.70
CA GLY A 133 -12.61 3.49 -8.35
C GLY A 133 -12.45 4.55 -7.25
N LEU A 134 -11.48 4.35 -6.34
CA LEU A 134 -11.13 5.29 -5.27
C LEU A 134 -9.67 5.78 -5.36
N ASP A 135 -9.47 7.10 -5.34
CA ASP A 135 -8.15 7.73 -5.22
C ASP A 135 -7.67 7.74 -3.76
N TRP A 136 -7.09 6.62 -3.34
CA TRP A 136 -6.56 6.42 -2.00
C TRP A 136 -5.54 7.46 -1.56
N TYR A 137 -4.69 7.91 -2.48
CA TYR A 137 -3.72 8.95 -2.17
C TYR A 137 -4.40 10.26 -1.76
N ALA A 138 -5.42 10.70 -2.53
CA ALA A 138 -6.19 11.88 -2.20
C ALA A 138 -6.94 11.75 -0.87
N GLU A 139 -7.50 10.56 -0.60
CA GLU A 139 -8.19 10.26 0.66
C GLU A 139 -7.26 10.37 1.89
N PHE A 140 -6.05 9.83 1.79
CA PHE A 140 -5.06 9.95 2.87
C PHE A 140 -4.61 11.40 3.07
N GLU A 141 -4.40 12.14 1.99
CA GLU A 141 -4.05 13.57 2.06
C GLU A 141 -5.17 14.39 2.72
N ARG A 142 -6.43 14.11 2.38
CA ARG A 142 -7.60 14.75 3.02
C ARG A 142 -7.63 14.49 4.52
N ALA A 143 -7.48 13.24 4.95
CA ALA A 143 -7.48 12.88 6.37
C ALA A 143 -6.36 13.58 7.16
N ILE A 144 -5.19 13.78 6.54
CA ILE A 144 -4.08 14.55 7.15
C ILE A 144 -4.48 16.00 7.37
N VAL A 145 -5.07 16.66 6.36
CA VAL A 145 -5.46 18.07 6.42
C VAL A 145 -6.52 18.28 7.49
N GLU A 146 -7.50 17.38 7.56
CA GLU A 146 -8.59 17.44 8.52
C GLU A 146 -8.16 17.03 9.95
N LYS A 147 -6.96 16.45 10.11
CA LYS A 147 -6.44 15.87 11.36
C LYS A 147 -7.39 14.84 11.97
N SER A 148 -8.17 14.17 11.14
CA SER A 148 -9.23 13.27 11.56
C SER A 148 -8.73 11.83 11.57
N GLU A 149 -9.15 11.08 12.58
CA GLU A 149 -9.31 9.63 12.42
C GLU A 149 -10.58 9.46 11.57
N VAL A 150 -10.44 8.78 10.43
CA VAL A 150 -11.59 8.56 9.55
C VAL A 150 -12.14 7.18 9.87
N VAL A 151 -13.38 7.19 10.37
CA VAL A 151 -14.18 5.98 10.56
C VAL A 151 -14.98 5.77 9.29
N VAL A 152 -14.75 4.64 8.63
CA VAL A 152 -15.48 4.23 7.43
C VAL A 152 -16.59 3.29 7.88
N LEU A 153 -17.83 3.75 7.74
CA LEU A 153 -19.04 3.01 8.09
C LEU A 153 -19.73 2.55 6.81
N SER A 154 -20.18 1.30 6.78
CA SER A 154 -21.03 0.72 5.72
C SER A 154 -22.44 1.29 5.72
#